data_AF-A0A0R1NW33-F1
#
_entry.id   AF-A0A0R1NW33-F1
#
_cell.length_a   1.000
_cell.length_b   1.000
_cell.length_c   1.000
_cell.angle_alpha   90.00
_cell.angle_beta   90.00
_cell.angle_gamma   90.00
#
_symmetry.space_group_name_H-M   'P 1'
#
loop_
_entity.id
_entity.type
_entity.pdbx_description
1 polymer ?
#
loop_
_entity_poly.entity_id
_entity_poly.type
_entity_poly.pdbx_seq_one_letter_code
_entity_poly.pdbx_strand_id
1 'polypeptide(L)'
;MTKYLFKKQLPQIGVVYLTLIALIIILPFLLAAVSGTLSSFSIIDQLRGGSVSAVFGLYIFVVSTLSYENFKFLIQNGISRKTFFEAQLTVNGLLILIGNTFNLLYGYLFLSPITNNASFNLFTRVYDSYFSNPILNGVLNFVMSGLLLVVGALLGMVIGNFLTLFSKVIQRLILIIGPISGGIVLLFIARAMIDHRFQMSWVVNFAKLVLGYQGATSYNPFALIISLLIFGVILAGITRFLFGRKQLKRD
;
A
#
# COMPACT_ATOMS: atom_id res chain seq x y z
N MET A 1 13.88 -16.14 14.45
CA MET A 1 13.30 -14.79 14.32
C MET A 1 12.35 -14.64 13.13
N THR A 2 12.80 -14.82 11.88
CA THR A 2 11.96 -14.72 10.66
C THR A 2 10.70 -15.56 10.77
N LYS A 3 10.83 -16.81 11.22
CA LYS A 3 9.70 -17.72 11.51
C LYS A 3 8.71 -17.15 12.53
N TYR A 4 9.18 -16.46 13.58
CA TYR A 4 8.34 -15.86 14.62
C TYR A 4 7.54 -14.67 14.06
N LEU A 5 8.21 -13.73 13.39
CA LEU A 5 7.57 -12.57 12.77
C LEU A 5 6.55 -13.01 11.71
N PHE A 6 6.95 -13.97 10.85
CA PHE A 6 6.07 -14.52 9.83
C PHE A 6 4.84 -15.21 10.44
N LYS A 7 5.01 -16.06 11.46
CA LYS A 7 3.88 -16.71 12.15
C LYS A 7 2.95 -15.71 12.84
N LYS A 8 3.48 -14.58 13.33
CA LYS A 8 2.68 -13.52 13.97
C LYS A 8 1.89 -12.69 12.95
N GLN A 9 2.48 -12.39 11.80
CA GLN A 9 1.89 -11.49 10.79
C GLN A 9 1.05 -12.22 9.74
N LEU A 10 1.37 -13.46 9.39
CA LEU A 10 0.64 -14.22 8.37
C LEU A 10 -0.87 -14.34 8.67
N PRO A 11 -1.33 -14.68 9.90
CA PRO A 11 -2.75 -14.76 10.20
C PRO A 11 -3.48 -13.42 10.04
N GLN A 12 -2.77 -12.30 10.21
CA GLN A 12 -3.35 -10.96 10.06
C GLN A 12 -3.76 -10.68 8.62
N ILE A 13 -3.11 -11.32 7.63
CA ILE A 13 -3.56 -11.26 6.23
C ILE A 13 -5.00 -11.78 6.10
N GLY A 14 -5.32 -12.92 6.74
CA GLY A 14 -6.67 -13.46 6.74
C GLY A 14 -7.67 -12.52 7.38
N VAL A 15 -7.31 -11.91 8.51
CA VAL A 15 -8.16 -10.91 9.18
C VAL A 15 -8.42 -9.69 8.28
N VAL A 16 -7.42 -9.21 7.54
CA VAL A 16 -7.57 -8.09 6.61
C VAL A 16 -8.54 -8.44 5.49
N TYR A 17 -8.41 -9.61 4.88
CA TYR A 17 -9.35 -10.04 3.82
C TYR A 17 -10.77 -10.25 4.36
N LEU A 18 -10.93 -10.79 5.57
CA LEU A 18 -12.25 -10.90 6.20
C LEU A 18 -12.85 -9.52 6.50
N THR A 19 -12.02 -8.57 6.96
CA THR A 19 -12.44 -7.18 7.20
C THR A 19 -12.84 -6.50 5.90
N LEU A 20 -12.13 -6.77 4.81
CA LEU A 20 -12.47 -6.29 3.47
C LEU A 20 -13.84 -6.79 3.00
N ILE A 21 -14.11 -8.09 3.15
CA ILE A 21 -15.42 -8.66 2.84
C ILE A 21 -16.50 -7.98 3.68
N ALA A 22 -16.23 -7.77 4.98
CA ALA A 22 -17.16 -7.07 5.86
C ALA A 22 -17.43 -5.63 5.43
N LEU A 23 -16.40 -4.87 5.02
CA LEU A 23 -16.54 -3.45 4.67
C LEU A 23 -17.08 -3.22 3.26
N ILE A 24 -16.75 -4.07 2.28
CA ILE A 24 -17.15 -3.88 0.88
C ILE A 24 -18.51 -4.54 0.60
N ILE A 25 -18.83 -5.66 1.26
CA ILE A 25 -20.04 -6.42 0.97
C ILE A 25 -21.04 -6.28 2.12
N ILE A 26 -20.65 -6.66 3.34
CA ILE A 26 -21.60 -6.76 4.46
C ILE A 26 -22.11 -5.38 4.89
N LEU A 27 -21.23 -4.39 5.05
CA LEU A 27 -21.62 -3.06 5.51
C LEU A 27 -22.54 -2.35 4.50
N PRO A 28 -22.22 -2.27 3.19
CA PRO A 28 -23.15 -1.70 2.20
C PRO A 28 -24.47 -2.46 2.11
N PHE A 29 -24.47 -3.78 2.29
CA PHE A 29 -25.69 -4.58 2.37
C PHE A 29 -26.55 -4.18 3.57
N LEU A 30 -25.95 -4.07 4.76
CA LEU A 30 -26.66 -3.64 5.98
C LEU A 30 -27.19 -2.21 5.83
N LEU A 31 -26.40 -1.30 5.25
CA LEU A 31 -26.83 0.07 4.98
C LEU A 31 -28.02 0.08 4.02
N ALA A 32 -27.95 -0.67 2.92
CA ALA A 32 -29.05 -0.79 1.95
C ALA A 32 -30.32 -1.40 2.58
N ALA A 33 -30.17 -2.32 3.53
CA ALA A 33 -31.28 -2.91 4.27
C ALA A 33 -31.96 -1.87 5.17
N VAL A 34 -31.18 -1.09 5.90
CA VAL A 34 -31.69 -0.05 6.81
C VAL A 34 -32.26 1.13 6.03
N SER A 35 -31.69 1.50 4.88
CA SER A 35 -32.19 2.60 4.04
C SER A 35 -33.35 2.21 3.13
N GLY A 36 -33.78 0.95 3.13
CA GLY A 36 -34.86 0.47 2.27
C GLY A 36 -34.53 0.39 0.78
N THR A 37 -33.24 0.43 0.42
CA THR A 37 -32.75 0.42 -0.98
C THR A 37 -32.20 -0.94 -1.42
N LEU A 38 -32.56 -2.02 -0.71
CA LEU A 38 -32.05 -3.38 -0.94
C LEU A 38 -32.28 -3.89 -2.38
N SER A 39 -33.35 -3.45 -3.05
CA SER A 39 -33.64 -3.79 -4.45
C SER A 39 -32.62 -3.25 -5.45
N SER A 40 -31.91 -2.19 -5.08
CA SER A 40 -30.83 -1.57 -5.89
C SER A 40 -29.43 -2.07 -5.50
N PHE A 41 -29.34 -2.93 -4.48
CA PHE A 41 -28.06 -3.46 -4.03
C PHE A 41 -27.52 -4.51 -5.00
N SER A 42 -26.30 -4.28 -5.48
CA SER A 42 -25.59 -5.18 -6.39
C SER A 42 -24.19 -5.46 -5.85
N ILE A 43 -23.91 -6.73 -5.57
CA ILE A 43 -22.59 -7.18 -5.11
C ILE A 43 -21.52 -6.85 -6.16
N ILE A 44 -21.85 -6.98 -7.45
CA ILE A 44 -20.93 -6.71 -8.56
C ILE A 44 -20.50 -5.25 -8.55
N ASP A 45 -21.43 -4.32 -8.28
CA ASP A 45 -21.11 -2.89 -8.25
C ASP A 45 -20.29 -2.52 -7.00
N GLN A 46 -20.51 -3.19 -5.86
CA GLN A 46 -19.63 -3.03 -4.70
C GLN A 46 -18.20 -3.51 -4.99
N LEU A 47 -18.06 -4.65 -5.68
CA LEU A 47 -16.75 -5.19 -6.06
C LEU A 47 -16.02 -4.32 -7.09
N ARG A 48 -16.74 -3.65 -8.01
CA ARG A 48 -16.16 -2.67 -8.95
C ARG A 48 -15.53 -1.47 -8.24
N GLY A 49 -16.15 -1.01 -7.15
CA GLY A 49 -15.65 0.12 -6.36
C GLY A 49 -14.53 -0.23 -5.38
N GLY A 50 -14.42 -1.50 -4.98
CA GLY A 50 -13.48 -1.96 -3.95
C GLY A 50 -12.12 -2.41 -4.49
N SER A 51 -11.06 -1.62 -4.24
CA SER A 51 -9.69 -2.07 -4.56
C SER A 51 -9.09 -2.90 -3.43
N VAL A 52 -9.24 -4.22 -3.52
CA VAL A 52 -8.60 -5.21 -2.62
C VAL A 52 -7.09 -4.96 -2.50
N SER A 53 -6.43 -4.67 -3.63
CA SER A 53 -5.01 -4.34 -3.70
C SER A 53 -4.63 -3.13 -2.84
N ALA A 54 -5.46 -2.08 -2.82
CA ALA A 54 -5.19 -0.86 -2.05
C ALA A 54 -5.23 -1.13 -0.55
N VAL A 55 -6.19 -1.93 -0.08
CA VAL A 55 -6.31 -2.27 1.35
C VAL A 55 -5.20 -3.21 1.80
N PHE A 56 -4.80 -4.17 0.95
CA PHE A 56 -3.62 -4.96 1.24
C PHE A 56 -2.34 -4.09 1.32
N GLY A 57 -2.22 -3.09 0.44
CA GLY A 57 -1.15 -2.10 0.51
C GLY A 57 -1.14 -1.32 1.82
N LEU A 58 -2.32 -0.89 2.29
CA LEU A 58 -2.48 -0.23 3.59
C LEU A 58 -2.09 -1.16 4.75
N TYR A 59 -2.49 -2.44 4.70
CA TYR A 59 -2.08 -3.42 5.71
C TYR A 59 -0.56 -3.57 5.78
N ILE A 60 0.11 -3.79 4.64
CA ILE A 60 1.57 -3.91 4.57
C ILE A 60 2.24 -2.64 5.12
N PHE A 61 1.73 -1.47 4.76
CA PHE A 61 2.21 -0.20 5.28
C PHE A 61 2.07 -0.11 6.82
N VAL A 62 0.90 -0.43 7.37
CA VAL A 62 0.64 -0.36 8.82
C VAL A 62 1.50 -1.35 9.60
N VAL A 63 1.58 -2.61 9.18
CA VAL A 63 2.40 -3.63 9.86
C VAL A 63 3.89 -3.26 9.82
N SER A 64 4.35 -2.64 8.72
CA SER A 64 5.72 -2.14 8.61
C SER A 64 5.98 -0.95 9.52
N THR A 65 4.97 -0.09 9.70
CA THR A 65 5.00 1.08 10.59
C THR A 65 5.05 0.66 12.06
N LEU A 66 4.24 -0.33 12.46
CA LEU A 66 4.10 -0.79 13.83
C LEU A 66 5.14 -1.86 14.23
N SER A 67 6.38 -1.73 13.75
CA SER A 67 7.45 -2.72 14.00
C SER A 67 8.17 -2.56 15.35
N TYR A 68 7.89 -1.50 16.11
CA TYR A 68 8.67 -1.16 17.32
C TYR A 68 8.56 -2.20 18.44
N GLU A 69 7.38 -2.75 18.70
CA GLU A 69 7.21 -3.73 19.79
C GLU A 69 8.01 -5.01 19.51
N ASN A 70 7.95 -5.48 18.26
CA ASN A 70 8.76 -6.62 17.82
C ASN A 70 10.26 -6.30 17.90
N PHE A 71 10.65 -5.07 17.57
CA PHE A 71 12.03 -4.61 17.72
C PHE A 71 12.48 -4.63 19.18
N LYS A 72 11.73 -3.99 20.09
CA LYS A 72 12.05 -3.94 21.52
C LYS A 72 12.19 -5.35 22.10
N PHE A 73 11.21 -6.23 21.85
CA PHE A 73 11.24 -7.61 22.33
C PHE A 73 12.47 -8.38 21.83
N LEU A 74 12.78 -8.32 20.53
CA LEU A 74 13.86 -9.12 19.96
C LEU A 74 15.25 -8.61 20.35
N ILE A 75 15.44 -7.29 20.41
CA ILE A 75 16.71 -6.71 20.86
C ILE A 75 16.95 -7.04 22.35
N GLN A 76 15.92 -7.00 23.19
CA GLN A 76 16.02 -7.40 24.60
C GLN A 76 16.38 -8.89 24.78
N ASN A 77 16.01 -9.74 23.82
CA ASN A 77 16.40 -11.15 23.78
C ASN A 77 17.77 -11.39 23.09
N GLY A 78 18.61 -10.36 22.96
CA GLY A 78 19.99 -10.49 22.46
C GLY A 78 20.14 -10.51 20.93
N ILE A 79 19.09 -10.23 20.16
CA ILE A 79 19.19 -10.16 18.70
C ILE A 79 19.86 -8.84 18.27
N SER A 80 20.76 -8.91 17.30
CA SER A 80 21.41 -7.71 16.75
C SER A 80 20.44 -6.87 15.91
N ARG A 81 20.66 -5.55 15.85
CA ARG A 81 19.86 -4.62 15.03
C ARG A 81 19.92 -4.95 13.53
N LYS A 82 21.09 -5.38 13.05
CA LYS A 82 21.30 -5.80 11.66
C LYS A 82 20.44 -7.01 11.32
N THR A 83 20.50 -8.04 12.16
CA THR A 83 19.69 -9.26 12.00
C THR A 83 18.20 -8.95 12.07
N PHE A 84 17.79 -8.01 12.94
CA PHE A 84 16.40 -7.57 12.99
C PHE A 84 15.94 -6.95 11.68
N PHE A 85 16.73 -6.00 11.14
CA PHE A 85 16.41 -5.31 9.89
C PHE A 85 16.29 -6.29 8.72
N GLU A 86 17.26 -7.19 8.56
CA GLU A 86 17.25 -8.21 7.51
C GLU A 86 16.02 -9.11 7.61
N ALA A 87 15.71 -9.63 8.80
CA ALA A 87 14.54 -10.46 8.99
C ALA A 87 13.22 -9.71 8.78
N GLN A 88 13.13 -8.44 9.16
CA GLN A 88 11.95 -7.61 8.88
C GLN A 88 11.77 -7.39 7.37
N LEU A 89 12.86 -7.12 6.64
CA LEU A 89 12.83 -6.96 5.18
C LEU A 89 12.42 -8.27 4.50
N THR A 90 12.97 -9.41 4.92
CA THR A 90 12.61 -10.73 4.40
C THR A 90 11.14 -11.05 4.64
N VAL A 91 10.64 -10.86 5.86
CA VAL A 91 9.24 -11.17 6.19
C VAL A 91 8.29 -10.28 5.39
N ASN A 92 8.54 -8.98 5.32
CA ASN A 92 7.73 -8.08 4.49
C ASN A 92 7.78 -8.47 3.01
N GLY A 93 8.96 -8.81 2.48
CA GLY A 93 9.10 -9.29 1.11
C GLY A 93 8.28 -10.55 0.84
N LEU A 94 8.28 -11.53 1.76
CA LEU A 94 7.46 -12.74 1.65
C LEU A 94 5.96 -12.45 1.73
N LEU A 95 5.53 -11.58 2.66
CA LEU A 95 4.12 -11.19 2.77
C LEU A 95 3.65 -10.45 1.51
N ILE A 96 4.49 -9.56 0.96
CA ILE A 96 4.22 -8.86 -0.31
C ILE A 96 4.13 -9.87 -1.46
N LEU A 97 5.05 -10.83 -1.56
CA LEU A 97 5.02 -11.84 -2.62
C LEU A 97 3.74 -12.67 -2.57
N ILE A 98 3.36 -13.16 -1.39
CA ILE A 98 2.14 -13.96 -1.19
C ILE A 98 0.90 -13.12 -1.49
N GLY A 99 0.80 -11.94 -0.87
CA GLY A 99 -0.38 -11.09 -1.01
C GLY A 99 -0.54 -10.49 -2.41
N ASN A 100 0.55 -10.11 -3.07
CA ASN A 100 0.52 -9.62 -4.45
C ASN A 100 0.08 -10.72 -5.42
N THR A 101 0.61 -11.94 -5.25
CA THR A 101 0.17 -13.11 -6.02
C THR A 101 -1.33 -13.33 -5.83
N PHE A 102 -1.81 -13.35 -4.58
CA PHE A 102 -3.23 -13.52 -4.31
C PHE A 102 -4.09 -12.39 -4.91
N ASN A 103 -3.69 -11.13 -4.74
CA ASN A 103 -4.42 -9.97 -5.27
C ASN A 103 -4.54 -10.00 -6.79
N LEU A 104 -3.46 -10.39 -7.49
CA LEU A 104 -3.48 -10.47 -8.95
C LEU A 104 -4.26 -11.68 -9.45
N LEU A 105 -4.14 -12.84 -8.79
CA LEU A 105 -4.98 -14.00 -9.13
C LEU A 105 -6.46 -13.68 -8.90
N TYR A 106 -6.80 -13.05 -7.77
CA TYR A 106 -8.15 -12.58 -7.51
C TYR A 106 -8.62 -11.57 -8.56
N GLY A 107 -7.77 -10.58 -8.88
CA GLY A 107 -8.03 -9.55 -9.88
C GLY A 107 -8.31 -10.12 -11.26
N TYR A 108 -7.42 -10.98 -11.78
CA TYR A 108 -7.52 -11.51 -13.13
C TYR A 108 -8.52 -12.68 -13.27
N LEU A 109 -8.59 -13.60 -12.29
CA LEU A 109 -9.41 -14.80 -12.42
C LEU A 109 -10.86 -14.61 -11.95
N PHE A 110 -11.12 -13.67 -11.03
CA PHE A 110 -12.45 -13.48 -10.45
C PHE A 110 -13.02 -12.10 -10.73
N LEU A 111 -12.28 -11.04 -10.42
CA LEU A 111 -12.84 -9.69 -10.48
C LEU A 111 -12.95 -9.19 -11.92
N SER A 112 -11.93 -9.34 -12.76
CA SER A 112 -11.95 -8.91 -14.17
C SER A 112 -13.11 -9.55 -14.96
N PRO A 113 -13.35 -10.88 -14.90
CA PRO A 113 -14.43 -11.51 -15.64
C PRO A 113 -15.83 -11.06 -15.18
N ILE A 114 -16.04 -10.89 -13.87
CA ILE A 114 -17.37 -10.58 -13.31
C ILE A 114 -17.70 -9.08 -13.44
N THR A 115 -16.69 -8.22 -13.53
CA THR A 115 -16.87 -6.76 -13.57
C THR A 115 -16.83 -6.15 -14.96
N ASN A 116 -16.73 -6.97 -16.03
CA ASN A 116 -16.48 -6.56 -17.41
C ASN A 116 -15.13 -5.84 -17.58
N ASN A 117 -14.07 -6.44 -17.05
CA ASN A 117 -12.69 -5.93 -17.10
C ASN A 117 -12.51 -4.56 -16.44
N ALA A 118 -13.19 -4.33 -15.31
CA ALA A 118 -12.95 -3.13 -14.53
C ALA A 118 -11.53 -3.12 -13.95
N SER A 119 -10.87 -1.96 -13.97
CA SER A 119 -9.53 -1.81 -13.42
C SER A 119 -9.52 -2.00 -11.90
N PHE A 120 -8.72 -2.93 -11.40
CA PHE A 120 -8.65 -3.29 -9.99
C PHE A 120 -7.38 -2.83 -9.27
N ASN A 121 -6.41 -2.31 -10.02
CA ASN A 121 -5.19 -1.72 -9.49
C ASN A 121 -4.69 -0.59 -10.41
N LEU A 122 -3.61 0.08 -10.00
CA LEU A 122 -3.04 1.19 -10.79
C LEU A 122 -2.57 0.73 -12.18
N PHE A 123 -2.02 -0.47 -12.30
CA PHE A 123 -1.54 -1.00 -13.58
C PHE A 123 -2.66 -1.15 -14.60
N THR A 124 -3.70 -1.89 -14.23
CA THR A 124 -4.87 -2.15 -15.08
C THR A 124 -5.66 -0.88 -15.42
N ARG A 125 -5.45 0.22 -14.66
CA ARG A 125 -6.06 1.51 -14.93
C ARG A 125 -5.26 2.38 -15.89
N VAL A 126 -3.94 2.31 -15.85
CA VAL A 126 -3.05 3.29 -16.50
C VAL A 126 -2.18 2.68 -17.60
N TYR A 127 -1.79 1.41 -17.46
CA TYR A 127 -0.75 0.77 -18.26
C TYR A 127 -1.21 -0.50 -19.00
N ASP A 128 -2.46 -0.95 -18.81
CA ASP A 128 -2.95 -2.23 -19.36
C ASP A 128 -2.88 -2.31 -20.90
N SER A 129 -2.98 -1.16 -21.57
CA SER A 129 -2.91 -1.07 -23.03
C SER A 129 -1.48 -0.97 -23.58
N TYR A 130 -0.45 -0.99 -22.74
CA TYR A 130 0.92 -0.74 -23.18
C TYR A 130 1.50 -1.91 -23.99
N PHE A 131 1.29 -3.16 -23.57
CA PHE A 131 1.62 -4.33 -24.40
C PHE A 131 0.37 -4.93 -25.03
N SER A 132 0.48 -5.39 -26.27
CA SER A 132 -0.56 -6.18 -26.94
C SER A 132 -0.62 -7.62 -26.41
N ASN A 133 0.44 -8.09 -25.74
CA ASN A 133 0.53 -9.43 -25.17
C ASN A 133 0.02 -9.45 -23.71
N PRO A 134 -1.10 -10.15 -23.42
CA PRO A 134 -1.68 -10.18 -22.07
C PRO A 134 -0.77 -10.79 -21.01
N ILE A 135 0.08 -11.75 -21.38
CA ILE A 135 1.02 -12.41 -20.46
C ILE A 135 2.09 -11.42 -20.02
N LEU A 136 2.64 -10.64 -20.96
CA LEU A 136 3.64 -9.61 -20.66
C LEU A 136 3.05 -8.50 -19.78
N ASN A 137 1.80 -8.08 -20.04
CA ASN A 137 1.08 -7.16 -19.16
C ASN A 137 0.91 -7.73 -17.76
N GLY A 138 0.52 -9.00 -17.62
CA GLY A 138 0.40 -9.66 -16.33
C GLY A 138 1.71 -9.70 -15.54
N VAL A 139 2.82 -10.02 -16.19
CA VAL A 139 4.16 -10.02 -15.57
C VAL A 139 4.57 -8.61 -15.12
N LEU A 140 4.37 -7.60 -15.96
CA LEU A 140 4.69 -6.21 -15.59
C LEU A 140 3.78 -5.67 -14.49
N ASN A 141 2.50 -6.04 -14.52
CA ASN A 141 1.58 -5.74 -13.43
C ASN A 141 2.10 -6.34 -12.13
N PHE A 142 2.53 -7.60 -12.13
CA PHE A 142 3.14 -8.26 -10.97
C PHE A 142 4.36 -7.51 -10.44
N VAL A 143 5.30 -7.17 -11.32
CA VAL A 143 6.52 -6.44 -10.92
C VAL A 143 6.17 -5.06 -10.36
N MET A 144 5.34 -4.28 -11.06
CA MET A 144 5.02 -2.90 -10.68
C MET A 144 4.20 -2.85 -9.38
N SER A 145 3.16 -3.68 -9.26
CA SER A 145 2.35 -3.77 -8.04
C SER A 145 3.17 -4.25 -6.84
N GLY A 146 4.05 -5.24 -7.04
CA GLY A 146 4.99 -5.70 -6.02
C GLY A 146 5.94 -4.59 -5.56
N LEU A 147 6.53 -3.83 -6.50
CA LEU A 147 7.40 -2.70 -6.18
C LEU A 147 6.67 -1.58 -5.43
N LEU A 148 5.43 -1.28 -5.81
CA LEU A 148 4.57 -0.33 -5.08
C LEU A 148 4.38 -0.75 -3.62
N LEU A 149 4.11 -2.04 -3.38
CA LEU A 149 3.97 -2.59 -2.03
C LEU A 149 5.30 -2.56 -1.26
N VAL A 150 6.44 -2.81 -1.92
CA VAL A 150 7.78 -2.71 -1.32
C VAL A 150 8.07 -1.28 -0.89
N VAL A 151 7.86 -0.29 -1.77
CA VAL A 151 8.04 1.13 -1.44
C VAL A 151 7.10 1.53 -0.31
N GLY A 152 5.85 1.10 -0.34
CA GLY A 152 4.89 1.31 0.76
C GLY A 152 5.36 0.73 2.09
N ALA A 153 5.86 -0.51 2.09
CA ALA A 153 6.42 -1.14 3.28
C ALA A 153 7.61 -0.36 3.84
N LEU A 154 8.54 0.06 2.97
CA LEU A 154 9.72 0.83 3.37
C LEU A 154 9.36 2.21 3.91
N LEU A 155 8.41 2.92 3.26
CA LEU A 155 7.85 4.16 3.79
C LEU A 155 7.25 3.96 5.19
N GLY A 156 6.47 2.89 5.35
CA GLY A 156 5.94 2.50 6.65
C GLY A 156 7.04 2.30 7.69
N MET A 157 8.12 1.59 7.35
CA MET A 157 9.25 1.42 8.26
C MET A 157 9.94 2.75 8.62
N VAL A 158 10.12 3.66 7.66
CA VAL A 158 10.70 4.99 7.92
C VAL A 158 9.82 5.77 8.89
N ILE A 159 8.53 5.86 8.61
CA ILE A 159 7.55 6.54 9.48
C ILE A 159 7.52 5.87 10.85
N GLY A 160 7.49 4.54 10.90
CA GLY A 160 7.51 3.76 12.13
C GLY A 160 8.72 4.08 13.00
N ASN A 161 9.90 4.27 12.39
CA ASN A 161 11.09 4.72 13.10
C ASN A 161 10.95 6.14 13.67
N PHE A 162 10.40 7.09 12.92
CA PHE A 162 10.12 8.43 13.45
C PHE A 162 9.07 8.43 14.57
N LEU A 163 8.01 7.63 14.42
CA LEU A 163 6.97 7.49 15.43
C LEU A 163 7.55 7.05 16.77
N THR A 164 8.62 6.24 16.74
CA THR A 164 9.28 5.80 17.98
C THR A 164 9.86 6.94 18.80
N LEU A 165 10.03 8.15 18.27
CA LEU A 165 10.44 9.32 19.05
C LEU A 165 9.33 9.78 20.00
N PHE A 166 8.07 9.65 19.59
CA PHE A 166 6.91 10.14 20.33
C PHE A 166 6.37 9.14 21.38
N SER A 167 5.58 9.63 22.34
CA SER A 167 4.86 8.78 23.30
C SER A 167 3.77 7.95 22.61
N LYS A 168 3.34 6.84 23.23
CA LYS A 168 2.30 5.96 22.66
C LYS A 168 0.99 6.69 22.33
N VAL A 169 0.63 7.70 23.15
CA VAL A 169 -0.55 8.54 22.93
C VAL A 169 -0.38 9.38 21.66
N ILE A 170 0.75 10.07 21.54
CA ILE A 170 1.03 10.92 20.36
C ILE A 170 1.16 10.07 19.09
N GLN A 171 1.77 8.88 19.16
CA GLN A 171 1.83 7.94 18.04
C GLN A 171 0.43 7.57 17.53
N ARG A 172 -0.49 7.25 18.46
CA ARG A 172 -1.88 6.93 18.11
C ARG A 172 -2.58 8.12 17.47
N LEU A 173 -2.39 9.33 18.02
CA LEU A 173 -2.96 10.55 17.44
C LEU A 173 -2.42 10.82 16.04
N ILE A 174 -1.11 10.70 15.80
CA ILE A 174 -0.52 10.88 14.46
C ILE A 174 -1.08 9.86 13.46
N LEU A 175 -1.22 8.60 13.87
CA LEU A 175 -1.74 7.54 12.99
C LEU A 175 -3.22 7.69 12.65
N ILE A 176 -4.01 8.36 13.49
CA ILE A 176 -5.45 8.61 13.25
C ILE A 176 -5.64 9.94 12.53
N ILE A 177 -5.10 11.03 13.09
CA ILE A 177 -5.29 12.39 12.61
C ILE A 177 -4.52 12.60 11.30
N GLY A 178 -3.32 12.05 11.17
CA GLY A 178 -2.45 12.23 10.01
C GLY A 178 -3.14 11.88 8.68
N PRO A 179 -3.74 10.68 8.52
CA PRO A 179 -4.51 10.33 7.34
C PRO A 179 -5.71 11.24 7.09
N ILE A 180 -6.44 11.64 8.15
CA ILE A 180 -7.61 12.52 8.03
C ILE A 180 -7.19 13.90 7.53
N SER A 181 -6.20 14.52 8.19
CA SER A 181 -5.67 15.83 7.77
C SER A 181 -5.03 15.76 6.39
N GLY A 182 -4.32 14.68 6.07
CA GLY A 182 -3.72 14.44 4.76
C GLY A 182 -4.79 14.35 3.66
N GLY A 183 -5.87 13.60 3.91
CA GLY A 183 -7.00 13.50 2.99
C GLY A 183 -7.68 14.85 2.76
N ILE A 184 -7.91 15.64 3.83
CA ILE A 184 -8.47 16.99 3.72
C ILE A 184 -7.55 17.89 2.89
N VAL A 185 -6.25 17.90 3.18
CA VAL A 185 -5.26 18.71 2.43
C VAL A 185 -5.24 18.30 0.95
N LEU A 186 -5.26 17.00 0.65
CA LEU A 186 -5.32 16.50 -0.73
C LEU A 186 -6.60 16.96 -1.44
N LEU A 187 -7.75 16.97 -0.75
CA LEU A 187 -9.00 17.49 -1.32
C LEU A 187 -8.90 19.00 -1.61
N PHE A 188 -8.30 19.78 -0.72
CA PHE A 188 -8.06 21.21 -0.94
C PHE A 188 -7.12 21.44 -2.12
N ILE A 189 -6.03 20.68 -2.21
CA ILE A 189 -5.09 20.74 -3.34
C ILE A 189 -5.80 20.35 -4.65
N ALA A 190 -6.58 19.27 -4.65
CA ALA A 190 -7.33 18.83 -5.83
C ALA A 190 -8.31 19.89 -6.32
N ARG A 191 -9.02 20.58 -5.41
CA ARG A 191 -9.89 21.70 -5.75
C ARG A 191 -9.10 22.91 -6.27
N ALA A 192 -7.99 23.25 -5.62
CA ALA A 192 -7.13 24.35 -6.04
C ALA A 192 -6.44 24.11 -7.40
N MET A 193 -6.23 22.84 -7.80
CA MET A 193 -5.71 22.50 -9.13
C MET A 193 -6.73 22.69 -10.26
N ILE A 194 -8.03 22.67 -9.96
CA ILE A 194 -9.09 22.96 -10.95
C ILE A 194 -9.13 24.48 -11.22
N ASP A 195 -8.83 25.29 -10.20
CA ASP A 195 -8.60 26.71 -10.36
C ASP A 195 -7.28 26.97 -11.11
N HIS A 196 -7.37 27.54 -12.32
CA HIS A 196 -6.23 27.77 -13.21
C HIS A 196 -5.16 28.74 -12.65
N ARG A 197 -5.39 29.32 -11.47
CA ARG A 197 -4.48 30.24 -10.77
C ARG A 197 -3.37 29.52 -10.00
N PHE A 198 -3.53 28.24 -9.69
CA PHE A 198 -2.55 27.45 -8.91
C PHE A 198 -1.93 26.33 -9.75
N GLN A 199 -1.15 26.71 -10.77
CA GLN A 199 -0.39 25.74 -11.57
C GLN A 199 0.95 25.44 -10.88
N MET A 200 0.99 24.42 -10.01
CA MET A 200 2.25 23.84 -9.55
C MET A 200 2.90 23.02 -10.68
N SER A 201 3.33 23.72 -11.74
CA SER A 201 3.83 23.12 -12.99
C SER A 201 4.98 22.15 -12.74
N TRP A 202 5.86 22.44 -11.79
CA TRP A 202 6.95 21.54 -11.41
C TRP A 202 6.47 20.22 -10.77
N VAL A 203 5.45 20.26 -9.90
CA VAL A 203 4.88 19.05 -9.26
C VAL A 203 4.22 18.18 -10.32
N VAL A 204 3.45 18.81 -11.21
CA VAL A 204 2.77 18.12 -12.31
C VAL A 204 3.79 17.51 -13.27
N ASN A 205 4.85 18.24 -13.63
CA ASN A 205 5.90 17.74 -14.51
C ASN A 205 6.70 16.60 -13.86
N PHE A 206 6.97 16.70 -12.55
CA PHE A 206 7.60 15.62 -11.81
C PHE A 206 6.71 14.38 -11.72
N ALA A 207 5.41 14.54 -11.44
CA ALA A 207 4.46 13.43 -11.44
C ALA A 207 4.34 12.77 -12.82
N LYS A 208 4.33 13.58 -13.89
CA LYS A 208 4.36 13.08 -15.28
C LYS A 208 5.64 12.29 -15.56
N LEU A 209 6.79 12.75 -15.10
CA LEU A 209 8.05 12.02 -15.22
C LEU A 209 7.99 10.67 -14.49
N VAL A 210 7.56 10.68 -13.23
CA VAL A 210 7.45 9.47 -12.40
C VAL A 210 6.46 8.46 -12.97
N LEU A 211 5.31 8.93 -13.47
CA LEU A 211 4.29 8.07 -14.08
C LEU A 211 4.63 7.67 -15.53
N GLY A 212 5.66 8.27 -16.15
CA GLY A 212 6.05 7.99 -17.53
C GLY A 212 5.11 8.55 -18.59
N TYR A 213 4.51 9.71 -18.36
CA TYR A 213 3.60 10.36 -19.32
C TYR A 213 4.31 10.67 -20.65
N GLN A 214 3.76 10.19 -21.77
CA GLN A 214 4.31 10.38 -23.12
C GLN A 214 3.42 11.21 -24.05
N GLY A 215 2.21 11.61 -23.63
CA GLY A 215 1.26 12.34 -24.48
C GLY A 215 -0.19 12.07 -24.09
N ALA A 216 -1.15 12.43 -24.96
CA ALA A 216 -2.58 12.59 -24.66
C ALA A 216 -3.23 11.49 -23.79
N THR A 217 -2.79 10.23 -23.88
CA THR A 217 -3.29 9.13 -23.04
C THR A 217 -2.27 8.00 -22.77
N SER A 218 -1.03 8.11 -23.27
CA SER A 218 -0.04 7.02 -23.18
C SER A 218 0.93 7.22 -22.02
N TYR A 219 1.09 6.18 -21.20
CA TYR A 219 2.02 6.15 -20.07
C TYR A 219 2.96 4.95 -20.21
N ASN A 220 4.26 5.20 -19.98
CA ASN A 220 5.29 4.17 -20.00
C ASN A 220 5.47 3.55 -18.59
N PRO A 221 5.16 2.24 -18.41
CA PRO A 221 5.28 1.59 -17.11
C PRO A 221 6.72 1.49 -16.61
N PHE A 222 7.72 1.48 -17.50
CA PHE A 222 9.13 1.39 -17.11
C PHE A 222 9.60 2.63 -16.35
N ALA A 223 9.09 3.81 -16.66
CA ALA A 223 9.42 5.03 -15.94
C ALA A 223 9.00 4.93 -14.46
N LEU A 224 7.80 4.40 -14.20
CA LEU A 224 7.32 4.18 -12.84
C LEU A 224 8.11 3.07 -12.14
N ILE A 225 8.42 1.97 -12.82
CA ILE A 225 9.26 0.89 -12.26
C ILE A 225 10.64 1.42 -11.85
N ILE A 226 11.31 2.17 -12.72
CA ILE A 226 12.62 2.76 -12.45
C ILE A 226 12.54 3.73 -11.27
N SER A 227 11.51 4.59 -11.25
CA SER A 227 11.27 5.51 -10.15
C SER A 227 11.08 4.76 -8.83
N LEU A 228 10.23 3.73 -8.80
CA LEU A 228 9.99 2.91 -7.61
C LEU A 228 11.25 2.19 -7.13
N LEU A 229 12.11 1.72 -8.04
CA LEU A 229 13.40 1.13 -7.67
C LEU A 229 14.33 2.14 -7.02
N ILE A 230 14.50 3.32 -7.62
CA ILE A 230 15.33 4.41 -7.07
C ILE A 230 14.82 4.80 -5.68
N PHE A 231 13.52 5.08 -5.56
CA PHE A 231 12.89 5.42 -4.28
C PHE A 231 13.03 4.28 -3.27
N GLY A 232 12.84 3.03 -3.69
CA GLY A 232 13.00 1.85 -2.84
C GLY A 232 14.42 1.72 -2.28
N VAL A 233 15.46 1.91 -3.09
CA VAL A 233 16.86 1.87 -2.65
C VAL A 233 17.14 2.99 -1.63
N ILE A 234 16.70 4.22 -1.91
CA ILE A 234 16.85 5.36 -1.00
C ILE A 234 16.18 5.06 0.35
N LEU A 235 14.91 4.61 0.33
CA LEU A 235 14.16 4.31 1.54
C LEU A 235 14.75 3.13 2.31
N ALA A 236 15.24 2.10 1.64
CA ALA A 236 15.94 0.99 2.29
C ALA A 236 17.22 1.48 3.00
N GLY A 237 17.98 2.36 2.36
CA GLY A 237 19.16 3.01 2.95
C GLY A 237 18.82 3.84 4.19
N ILE A 238 17.81 4.72 4.09
CA ILE A 238 17.31 5.52 5.21
C ILE A 238 16.84 4.61 6.35
N THR A 239 16.05 3.58 6.04
CA THR A 239 15.52 2.66 7.03
C THR A 239 16.65 1.94 7.77
N ARG A 240 17.64 1.42 7.04
CA ARG A 240 18.83 0.78 7.62
C ARG A 240 19.59 1.73 8.56
N PHE A 241 19.79 2.98 8.15
CA PHE A 241 20.42 4.00 8.97
C PHE A 241 19.63 4.27 10.26
N LEU A 242 18.32 4.44 10.16
CA LEU A 242 17.44 4.70 11.30
C LEU A 242 17.41 3.52 12.29
N PHE A 243 17.34 2.28 11.80
CA PHE A 243 17.43 1.09 12.68
C PHE A 243 18.75 1.00 13.42
N GLY A 244 19.86 1.42 12.79
CA GLY A 244 21.17 1.50 13.44
C GLY A 244 21.20 2.46 14.63
N ARG A 245 20.42 3.55 14.60
CA ARG A 245 20.37 4.59 15.64
C ARG A 245 19.19 4.49 16.61
N LYS A 246 18.29 3.54 16.39
CA LYS A 246 17.06 3.39 17.20
C LYS A 246 17.39 3.05 18.66
N GLN A 247 16.91 3.89 19.58
CA GLN A 247 17.10 3.72 21.01
C GLN A 247 15.96 2.88 21.63
N LEU A 248 16.31 2.10 22.65
CA LEU A 248 15.32 1.40 23.47
C LEU A 248 14.73 2.40 24.47
N LYS A 249 13.39 2.56 24.45
CA LYS A 249 12.70 3.32 25.47
C LYS A 249 12.66 2.49 26.76
N ARG A 250 13.21 3.08 27.83
CA ARG A 250 12.84 2.73 29.20
C ARG A 250 11.39 3.19 29.35
N ASP A 251 10.48 2.24 29.22
CA ASP A 251 9.11 2.42 29.69
C ASP A 251 9.13 2.11 31.19
#